data_AF-A0A0M3IHF5-F1
#
_entry.id   AF-A0A0M3IHF5-F1
#
_cell.length_a   1.000
_cell.length_b   1.000
_cell.length_c   1.000
_cell.angle_alpha   90.00
_cell.angle_beta   90.00
_cell.angle_gamma   90.00
#
_symmetry.space_group_name_H-M   'P 1'
#
loop_
_entity.id
_entity.type
_entity.pdbx_description
1 polymer ?
#
loop_
_entity_poly.entity_id
_entity_poly.type
_entity_poly.pdbx_seq_one_letter_code
_entity_poly.pdbx_strand_id
1 'polypeptide(L)'
;MHEKNGDDSNMEPTCSESFPRIDAQNTHWIRLFVEYMLKNKPCILSASITNTWPSRQKWAKRTNNSEEINLDLISNKYGNMKVPLMDEACGDYRTVLLSDYIEYLKIHKDVGSDAKYVKDWHFQKESGTSYDEYNLYSFLRFDWINNEKWSNGNNDPFGDYRFVYFGVKGSWPFRDDGADV
;
A
#
# COMPACT_ATOMS: atom_id res chain seq x y z
N MET A 1 -16.25 -17.62 -54.26
CA MET A 1 -16.88 -18.66 -53.43
C MET A 1 -15.87 -19.02 -52.37
N HIS A 2 -16.12 -18.63 -51.11
CA HIS A 2 -16.28 -19.55 -49.95
C HIS A 2 -14.96 -20.32 -49.65
N GLU A 3 -14.37 -20.31 -48.46
CA GLU A 3 -14.86 -20.05 -47.10
C GLU A 3 -13.64 -20.04 -46.14
N LYS A 4 -13.71 -19.24 -45.05
CA LYS A 4 -13.45 -19.57 -43.63
C LYS A 4 -12.24 -20.46 -43.26
N ASN A 5 -11.46 -20.28 -42.19
CA ASN A 5 -11.63 -19.63 -40.88
C ASN A 5 -10.26 -19.66 -40.19
N GLY A 6 -10.02 -18.74 -39.26
CA GLY A 6 -8.92 -18.85 -38.30
C GLY A 6 -8.71 -17.55 -37.55
N ASP A 7 -9.75 -17.11 -36.83
CA ASP A 7 -9.62 -16.07 -35.81
C ASP A 7 -8.67 -16.61 -34.73
N ASP A 8 -7.42 -16.17 -34.77
CA ASP A 8 -6.53 -16.20 -33.60
C ASP A 8 -7.02 -15.13 -32.62
N SER A 9 -8.13 -15.43 -31.93
CA SER A 9 -8.48 -14.73 -30.71
C SER A 9 -7.40 -15.07 -29.68
N ASN A 10 -6.41 -14.17 -29.55
CA ASN A 10 -5.57 -14.07 -28.37
C ASN A 10 -6.50 -13.91 -27.16
N MET A 11 -6.88 -15.03 -26.54
CA MET A 11 -7.42 -15.03 -25.20
C MET A 11 -6.29 -14.55 -24.30
N GLU A 12 -6.41 -13.32 -23.82
CA GLU A 12 -5.63 -12.89 -22.68
C GLU A 12 -5.82 -13.92 -21.55
N PRO A 13 -4.73 -14.36 -20.89
CA PRO A 13 -4.84 -15.29 -19.79
C PRO A 13 -5.69 -14.64 -18.70
N THR A 14 -6.87 -15.20 -18.46
CA THR A 14 -7.69 -14.81 -17.33
C THR A 14 -6.97 -15.22 -16.05
N CYS A 15 -6.37 -14.24 -15.38
CA CYS A 15 -5.77 -14.40 -14.07
C CYS A 15 -6.89 -14.61 -13.05
N SER A 16 -7.38 -15.83 -12.90
CA SER A 16 -8.42 -16.17 -11.91
C SER A 16 -7.91 -17.11 -10.82
N GLU A 17 -6.66 -16.99 -10.41
CA GLU A 17 -6.23 -17.59 -9.14
C GLU A 17 -6.45 -16.59 -8.01
N SER A 18 -7.60 -16.70 -7.34
CA SER A 18 -7.85 -15.95 -6.12
C SER A 18 -6.92 -16.46 -5.01
N PHE A 19 -6.10 -15.58 -4.44
CA PHE A 19 -5.26 -15.95 -3.30
C PHE A 19 -6.10 -16.27 -2.06
N PRO A 20 -5.68 -17.24 -1.23
CA PRO A 20 -6.41 -17.57 0.00
C PRO A 20 -6.42 -16.38 0.96
N ARG A 21 -7.62 -16.04 1.45
CA ARG A 21 -7.79 -15.02 2.48
C ARG A 21 -7.70 -15.65 3.86
N ILE A 22 -6.84 -15.09 4.71
CA ILE A 22 -6.47 -15.65 6.01
C ILE A 22 -6.95 -14.72 7.12
N ASP A 23 -7.57 -15.29 8.14
CA ASP A 23 -7.75 -14.60 9.42
C ASP A 23 -6.56 -14.87 10.34
N ALA A 24 -5.60 -13.95 10.33
CA ALA A 24 -4.39 -14.06 11.15
C ALA A 24 -4.65 -13.91 12.65
N GLN A 25 -5.78 -13.33 13.06
CA GLN A 25 -6.11 -13.19 14.48
C GLN A 25 -6.45 -14.54 15.11
N ASN A 26 -7.16 -15.38 14.34
CA ASN A 26 -7.62 -16.70 14.78
C ASN A 26 -6.72 -17.85 14.32
N THR A 27 -5.64 -17.56 13.58
CA THR A 27 -4.69 -18.57 13.11
C THR A 27 -3.38 -18.45 13.87
N HIS A 28 -2.93 -19.56 14.45
CA HIS A 28 -1.64 -19.61 15.15
C HIS A 28 -0.47 -19.28 14.19
N TRP A 29 0.47 -18.46 14.64
CA TRP A 29 1.55 -17.91 13.81
C TRP A 29 2.43 -19.00 13.16
N ILE A 30 2.70 -20.11 13.86
CA ILE A 30 3.48 -21.25 13.31
C ILE A 30 2.78 -21.82 12.06
N ARG A 31 1.44 -21.91 12.07
CA ARG A 31 0.69 -22.41 10.93
C ARG A 31 0.81 -21.46 9.74
N LEU A 32 0.77 -20.15 9.99
CA LEU A 32 0.99 -19.13 8.94
C LEU A 32 2.40 -19.24 8.35
N PHE A 33 3.40 -19.41 9.20
CA PHE A 33 4.79 -19.56 8.78
C PHE A 33 5.00 -20.81 7.93
N VAL A 34 4.53 -21.97 8.39
CA VAL A 34 4.72 -23.25 7.68
C VAL A 34 3.90 -23.33 6.39
N GLU A 35 2.65 -22.87 6.41
CA GLU A 35 1.75 -23.03 5.26
C GLU A 35 1.97 -21.98 4.16
N TYR A 36 2.45 -20.79 4.53
CA TYR A 36 2.58 -19.68 3.57
C TYR A 36 4.03 -19.24 3.39
N MET A 37 4.75 -18.92 4.46
CA MET A 37 6.11 -18.37 4.33
C MET A 37 7.13 -19.40 3.85
N LEU A 38 7.19 -20.58 4.48
CA LEU A 38 8.14 -21.64 4.06
C LEU A 38 7.85 -22.17 2.66
N LYS A 39 6.58 -22.16 2.25
CA LYS A 39 6.13 -22.63 0.93
C LYS A 39 6.17 -21.52 -0.12
N ASN A 40 6.56 -20.30 0.25
CA ASN A 40 6.51 -19.10 -0.59
C ASN A 40 5.15 -18.93 -1.29
N LYS A 41 4.06 -19.16 -0.55
CA LYS A 41 2.68 -19.13 -1.07
C LYS A 41 2.06 -17.75 -0.79
N PRO A 42 1.62 -17.01 -1.82
CA PRO A 42 0.92 -15.74 -1.64
C PRO A 42 -0.43 -15.94 -0.95
N CYS A 43 -0.81 -14.95 -0.14
CA CYS A 43 -2.08 -14.92 0.59
C CYS A 43 -2.54 -13.49 0.86
N ILE A 44 -3.84 -13.34 1.14
CA ILE A 44 -4.43 -12.07 1.53
C ILE A 44 -4.73 -12.12 3.02
N LEU A 45 -4.17 -11.21 3.80
CA LEU A 45 -4.52 -11.08 5.22
C LEU A 45 -5.85 -10.31 5.33
N SER A 46 -6.74 -10.82 6.17
CA SER A 46 -8.02 -10.15 6.44
C SER A 46 -7.80 -8.78 7.09
N ALA A 47 -8.67 -7.83 6.76
CA ALA A 47 -8.61 -6.46 7.29
C ALA A 47 -8.69 -6.39 8.83
N SER A 48 -9.11 -7.46 9.50
CA SER A 48 -9.10 -7.58 10.95
C SER A 48 -7.72 -7.26 11.54
N ILE A 49 -6.64 -7.69 10.90
CA ILE A 49 -5.27 -7.53 11.40
C ILE A 49 -4.82 -6.07 11.59
N THR A 50 -5.44 -5.13 10.86
CA THR A 50 -5.11 -3.69 10.93
C THR A 50 -6.14 -2.89 11.72
N ASN A 51 -7.17 -3.51 12.31
CA ASN A 51 -8.25 -2.81 13.03
C ASN A 51 -7.78 -1.91 14.17
N THR A 52 -6.67 -2.28 14.81
CA THR A 52 -6.10 -1.57 15.95
C THR A 52 -5.04 -0.54 15.56
N TRP A 53 -4.76 -0.37 14.26
CA TRP A 53 -3.72 0.56 13.80
C TRP A 53 -4.21 2.01 13.91
N PRO A 54 -3.46 2.90 14.60
CA PRO A 54 -3.83 4.30 14.67
C PRO A 54 -3.90 4.98 13.30
N SER A 55 -3.05 4.61 12.36
CA SER A 55 -3.12 5.06 10.96
C SER A 55 -4.46 4.72 10.33
N ARG A 56 -4.97 3.49 10.47
CA ARG A 56 -6.28 3.10 9.95
C ARG A 56 -7.43 3.91 10.56
N GLN A 57 -7.31 4.32 11.82
CA GLN A 57 -8.35 5.08 12.51
C GLN A 57 -8.27 6.60 12.25
N LYS A 58 -7.07 7.14 12.01
CA LYS A 58 -6.82 8.59 11.91
C LYS A 58 -6.66 9.06 10.47
N TRP A 59 -5.97 8.28 9.64
CA TRP A 59 -5.66 8.63 8.25
C TRP A 59 -6.86 8.40 7.32
N ALA A 60 -7.90 7.70 7.79
CA ALA A 60 -9.18 7.58 7.11
C ALA A 60 -10.28 8.33 7.89
N LYS A 61 -11.12 9.09 7.19
CA LYS A 61 -12.38 9.66 7.68
C LYS A 61 -13.49 8.70 7.28
N ARG A 62 -14.17 8.12 8.27
CA ARG A 62 -15.37 7.32 8.04
C ARG A 62 -16.60 8.22 8.06
N THR A 63 -17.27 8.35 6.91
CA THR A 63 -18.61 8.96 6.82
C THR A 63 -19.66 7.86 6.79
N ASN A 64 -20.94 8.23 6.88
CA ASN A 64 -22.03 7.25 6.89
C ASN A 64 -22.08 6.38 5.62
N ASN A 65 -21.52 6.88 4.49
CA ASN A 65 -21.63 6.24 3.17
C ASN A 65 -20.28 6.01 2.47
N SER A 66 -19.15 6.48 3.01
CA SER A 66 -17.83 6.32 2.40
C SER A 66 -16.70 6.31 3.43
N GLU A 67 -15.58 5.69 3.08
CA GLU A 67 -14.31 5.82 3.79
C GLU A 67 -13.36 6.61 2.88
N GLU A 68 -12.95 7.80 3.31
CA GLU A 68 -12.11 8.70 2.53
C GLU A 68 -10.82 9.02 3.28
N ILE A 69 -9.74 9.30 2.55
CA ILE A 69 -8.47 9.66 3.19
C ILE A 69 -8.60 11.01 3.90
N ASN A 70 -8.09 11.10 5.14
CA ASN A 70 -8.01 12.31 5.93
C ASN A 70 -6.88 13.23 5.46
N LEU A 71 -7.06 13.82 4.27
CA LEU A 71 -6.06 14.69 3.64
C LEU A 71 -5.63 15.87 4.51
N ASP A 72 -6.54 16.43 5.32
CA ASP A 72 -6.22 17.57 6.17
C ASP A 72 -5.29 17.17 7.33
N LEU A 73 -5.52 16.01 7.95
CA LEU A 73 -4.62 15.49 9.00
C LEU A 73 -3.24 15.18 8.44
N ILE A 74 -3.18 14.54 7.27
CA ILE A 74 -1.91 14.17 6.63
C ILE A 74 -1.14 15.43 6.23
N SER A 75 -1.81 16.42 5.64
CA SER A 75 -1.18 17.69 5.27
C SER A 75 -0.66 18.43 6.51
N ASN A 76 -1.46 18.52 7.57
CA ASN A 76 -1.06 19.20 8.80
C ASN A 76 0.14 18.53 9.50
N LYS A 77 0.21 17.19 9.49
CA LYS A 77 1.25 16.44 10.21
C LYS A 77 2.52 16.23 9.38
N TYR A 78 2.36 15.98 8.08
CA TYR A 78 3.42 15.50 7.20
C TYR A 78 3.64 16.39 5.97
N GLY A 79 2.87 17.47 5.78
CA GLY A 79 2.89 18.29 4.57
C GLY A 79 4.25 18.89 4.20
N ASN A 80 5.08 19.19 5.21
CA ASN A 80 6.43 19.75 5.01
C ASN A 80 7.46 18.72 4.52
N MET A 81 7.11 17.44 4.45
CA MET A 81 8.01 16.39 3.99
C MET A 81 8.22 16.48 2.48
N LYS A 82 9.46 16.23 2.06
CA LYS A 82 9.83 16.14 0.65
C LYS A 82 9.67 14.70 0.20
N VAL A 83 8.64 14.44 -0.59
CA VAL A 83 8.26 13.10 -1.01
C VAL A 83 8.55 12.86 -2.49
N PRO A 84 8.92 11.62 -2.87
CA PRO A 84 9.05 11.22 -4.27
C PRO A 84 7.68 11.12 -4.95
N LEU A 85 7.48 11.88 -6.01
CA LEU A 85 6.30 11.83 -6.87
C LEU A 85 6.66 11.15 -8.18
N MET A 86 5.96 10.06 -8.47
CA MET A 86 6.09 9.27 -9.68
C MET A 86 5.03 9.71 -10.69
N ASP A 87 5.47 10.04 -11.90
CA ASP A 87 4.60 10.25 -13.07
C ASP A 87 4.83 9.13 -14.09
N GLU A 88 3.89 8.19 -14.14
CA GLU A 88 4.00 7.02 -15.04
C GLU A 88 3.90 7.38 -16.51
N ALA A 89 3.09 8.38 -16.86
CA ALA A 89 2.87 8.75 -18.26
C ALA A 89 4.17 9.23 -18.91
N CYS A 90 5.07 9.82 -18.12
CA CYS A 90 6.35 10.33 -18.59
C CYS A 90 7.56 9.54 -18.08
N GLY A 91 7.35 8.55 -17.19
CA GLY A 91 8.44 7.86 -16.51
C GLY A 91 9.32 8.79 -15.66
N ASP A 92 8.75 9.92 -15.22
CA ASP A 92 9.48 10.99 -14.54
C ASP A 92 9.40 10.85 -13.03
N TYR A 93 10.50 11.20 -12.36
CA TYR A 93 10.64 11.18 -10.91
C TYR A 93 11.02 12.58 -10.44
N ARG A 94 10.20 13.13 -9.56
CA ARG A 94 10.47 14.45 -8.96
C ARG A 94 10.17 14.46 -7.48
N THR A 95 10.91 15.28 -6.74
CA THR A 95 10.65 15.52 -5.32
C THR A 95 9.74 16.73 -5.16
N VAL A 96 8.63 16.56 -4.43
CA VAL A 96 7.65 17.62 -4.13
C VAL A 96 7.38 17.69 -2.63
N LEU A 97 6.76 18.77 -2.15
CA LEU A 97 6.19 18.74 -0.80
C LEU A 97 4.94 17.86 -0.79
N LEU A 98 4.76 17.11 0.29
CA LEU A 98 3.55 16.30 0.45
C LEU A 98 2.29 17.17 0.46
N SER A 99 2.36 18.39 1.00
CA SER A 99 1.26 19.37 0.91
C SER A 99 0.84 19.65 -0.52
N ASP A 100 1.81 19.87 -1.43
CA ASP A 100 1.54 20.19 -2.83
C ASP A 100 0.89 18.99 -3.53
N TYR A 101 1.33 17.78 -3.21
CA TYR A 101 0.69 16.57 -3.71
C TYR A 101 -0.73 16.38 -3.17
N ILE A 102 -0.97 16.69 -1.90
CA ILE A 102 -2.32 16.65 -1.31
C ILE A 102 -3.25 17.67 -1.98
N GLU A 103 -2.76 18.87 -2.30
CA GLU A 103 -3.52 19.85 -3.07
C GLU A 103 -3.86 19.34 -4.47
N TYR A 104 -2.89 18.71 -5.15
CA TYR A 104 -3.12 18.04 -6.42
C TYR A 104 -4.24 16.99 -6.32
N LEU A 105 -4.24 16.15 -5.28
CA LEU A 105 -5.27 15.13 -5.05
C LEU A 105 -6.65 15.71 -4.77
N LYS A 106 -6.73 16.84 -4.05
CA LYS A 106 -8.00 17.54 -3.79
C LYS A 106 -8.65 18.05 -5.09
N ILE A 107 -7.84 18.45 -6.07
CA ILE A 107 -8.29 18.96 -7.37
C ILE A 107 -8.61 17.80 -8.33
N HIS A 108 -7.81 16.73 -8.30
CA HIS A 108 -7.85 15.65 -9.28
C HIS A 108 -8.33 14.34 -8.63
N LYS A 109 -9.58 14.31 -8.15
CA LYS A 109 -10.12 13.15 -7.42
C LYS A 109 -10.32 11.90 -8.29
N ASP A 110 -10.49 12.08 -9.61
CA ASP A 110 -10.79 11.03 -10.59
C ASP A 110 -9.76 11.01 -11.73
N VAL A 111 -8.48 10.86 -11.39
CA VAL A 111 -7.43 10.73 -12.42
C VAL A 111 -7.42 9.27 -12.84
N GLY A 112 -7.77 9.01 -14.10
CA GLY A 112 -7.65 7.68 -14.69
C GLY A 112 -6.19 7.23 -14.84
N SER A 113 -5.82 6.72 -16.01
CA SER A 113 -4.50 6.13 -16.28
C SER A 113 -3.29 7.06 -16.19
N ASP A 114 -3.47 8.37 -15.93
CA ASP A 114 -2.39 9.36 -15.80
C ASP A 114 -2.17 9.78 -14.33
N ALA A 115 -2.66 8.97 -13.39
CA ALA A 115 -2.59 9.22 -11.98
C ALA A 115 -1.14 9.17 -11.46
N LYS A 116 -0.69 10.29 -10.89
CA LYS A 116 0.59 10.36 -10.17
C LYS A 116 0.46 9.74 -8.79
N TYR A 117 1.51 9.10 -8.30
CA TYR A 117 1.54 8.51 -6.95
C TYR A 117 2.85 8.81 -6.21
N VAL A 118 2.78 8.75 -4.88
CA VAL A 118 3.94 8.80 -3.98
C VAL A 118 4.26 7.40 -3.51
N LYS A 119 5.55 7.05 -3.56
CA LYS A 119 6.12 5.85 -2.94
C LYS A 119 7.37 6.27 -2.20
N ASP A 120 7.26 6.45 -0.89
CA ASP A 120 8.32 7.01 -0.07
C ASP A 120 8.87 5.97 0.91
N TRP A 121 10.13 5.59 0.73
CA TRP A 121 10.89 4.71 1.62
C TRP A 121 11.44 5.41 2.87
N HIS A 122 11.71 6.72 2.82
CA HIS A 122 12.28 7.50 3.91
C HIS A 122 11.18 8.01 4.86
N PHE A 123 9.91 7.93 4.44
CA PHE A 123 8.78 8.50 5.15
C PHE A 123 8.77 8.15 6.63
N GLN A 124 8.97 6.87 6.95
CA GLN A 124 8.99 6.37 8.31
C GLN A 124 10.04 7.10 9.16
N LYS A 125 11.28 7.15 8.66
CA LYS A 125 12.44 7.75 9.34
C LYS A 125 12.30 9.26 9.46
N GLU A 126 11.94 9.94 8.39
CA GLU A 126 11.85 11.41 8.35
C GLU A 126 10.66 11.97 9.13
N SER A 127 9.53 11.27 9.09
CA SER A 127 8.33 11.70 9.82
C SER A 127 8.33 11.31 11.30
N GLY A 128 9.27 10.45 11.72
CA GLY A 128 9.23 9.78 13.02
C GLY A 128 8.03 8.84 13.19
N THR A 129 7.29 8.55 12.12
CA THR A 129 6.22 7.55 12.13
C THR A 129 6.86 6.20 12.45
N SER A 130 6.38 5.52 13.49
CA SER A 130 6.95 4.27 13.98
C SER A 130 5.83 3.22 14.13
N TYR A 131 6.06 2.18 14.93
CA TYR A 131 4.97 1.29 15.35
C TYR A 131 3.86 1.98 16.17
N ASP A 132 4.01 3.27 16.49
CA ASP A 132 2.94 4.09 17.06
C ASP A 132 1.79 4.34 16.08
N GLU A 133 2.02 4.26 14.76
CA GLU A 133 0.96 4.44 13.75
C GLU A 133 0.45 3.11 13.16
N TYR A 134 1.19 2.02 13.29
CA TYR A 134 0.77 0.68 12.85
C TYR A 134 1.48 -0.41 13.66
N ASN A 135 0.86 -1.58 13.83
CA ASN A 135 1.44 -2.66 14.61
C ASN A 135 1.66 -3.91 13.76
N LEU A 136 2.88 -4.46 13.79
CA LEU A 136 3.13 -5.76 13.17
C LEU A 136 2.54 -6.88 14.01
N TYR A 137 1.93 -7.86 13.35
CA TYR A 137 1.49 -9.09 13.99
C TYR A 137 2.67 -10.03 14.27
N SER A 138 2.51 -10.97 15.19
CA SER A 138 3.61 -11.78 15.75
C SER A 138 4.50 -12.47 14.70
N PHE A 139 3.93 -12.97 13.61
CA PHE A 139 4.69 -13.64 12.55
C PHE A 139 5.49 -12.67 11.66
N LEU A 140 5.09 -11.40 11.56
CA LEU A 140 5.84 -10.35 10.85
C LEU A 140 6.92 -9.74 11.75
N ARG A 141 6.69 -9.72 13.07
CA ARG A 141 7.70 -9.30 14.05
C ARG A 141 8.87 -10.27 14.17
N PHE A 142 8.71 -11.51 13.74
CA PHE A 142 9.79 -12.49 13.77
C PHE A 142 10.89 -12.21 12.73
N ASP A 143 10.65 -11.27 11.82
CA ASP A 143 11.69 -10.78 10.92
C ASP A 143 12.84 -10.15 11.70
N TRP A 144 14.05 -10.52 11.32
CA TRP A 144 15.30 -10.13 11.99
C TRP A 144 15.51 -8.61 11.97
N ILE A 145 15.01 -7.90 10.96
CA ILE A 145 15.08 -6.43 10.90
C ILE A 145 13.99 -5.79 11.77
N ASN A 146 12.77 -6.34 11.79
CA ASN A 146 11.65 -5.74 12.51
C ASN A 146 11.71 -5.90 14.05
N ASN A 147 12.50 -6.86 14.54
CA ASN A 147 12.62 -7.21 15.96
C ASN A 147 13.78 -6.51 16.70
N GLU A 148 14.54 -5.67 16.00
CA GLU A 148 15.74 -5.05 16.55
C GLU A 148 15.43 -3.76 17.31
N LYS A 149 16.32 -3.39 18.25
CA LYS A 149 16.12 -2.17 19.05
C LYS A 149 16.27 -0.90 18.22
N TRP A 150 17.09 -0.95 17.18
CA TRP A 150 17.34 0.17 16.27
C TRP A 150 16.23 0.34 15.23
N SER A 151 15.33 -0.63 15.07
CA SER A 151 14.28 -0.63 14.05
C SER A 151 13.31 0.54 14.15
N ASN A 152 13.23 1.25 15.27
CA ASN A 152 12.41 2.47 15.42
C ASN A 152 13.24 3.74 15.66
N GLY A 153 14.56 3.66 15.52
CA GLY A 153 15.48 4.76 15.75
C GLY A 153 16.19 5.25 14.49
N ASN A 154 16.90 6.37 14.60
CA ASN A 154 17.64 6.96 13.48
C ASN A 154 19.01 6.30 13.19
N ASN A 155 19.41 5.32 14.01
CA ASN A 155 20.71 4.65 13.93
C ASN A 155 20.62 3.27 13.27
N ASP A 156 19.64 3.08 12.38
CA ASP A 156 19.48 1.85 11.62
C ASP A 156 20.69 1.62 10.68
N PRO A 157 21.41 0.49 10.80
CA PRO A 157 22.54 0.17 9.93
C PRO A 157 22.15 -0.35 8.54
N PHE A 158 20.89 -0.74 8.31
CA PHE A 158 20.39 -1.33 7.06
C PHE A 158 19.59 -0.34 6.20
N GLY A 159 19.30 0.86 6.72
CA GLY A 159 18.59 1.90 5.98
C GLY A 159 17.08 1.67 5.96
N ASP A 160 16.41 2.14 4.90
CA ASP A 160 14.96 2.22 4.86
C ASP A 160 14.30 0.99 4.23
N TYR A 161 13.47 0.29 5.01
CA TYR A 161 12.76 -0.95 4.60
C TYR A 161 11.24 -0.86 4.77
N ARG A 162 10.71 0.30 5.14
CA ARG A 162 9.28 0.53 5.41
C ARG A 162 8.79 1.71 4.59
N PHE A 163 7.78 1.45 3.78
CA PHE A 163 7.36 2.35 2.70
C PHE A 163 5.96 2.88 2.94
N VAL A 164 5.72 4.13 2.55
CA VAL A 164 4.37 4.69 2.44
C VAL A 164 4.03 4.86 0.96
N TYR A 165 2.86 4.33 0.58
CA TYR A 165 2.25 4.56 -0.71
C TYR A 165 1.08 5.53 -0.55
N PHE A 166 1.01 6.54 -1.40
CA PHE A 166 -0.08 7.51 -1.44
C PHE A 166 -0.47 7.77 -2.89
N GLY A 167 -1.75 7.59 -3.24
CA GLY A 167 -2.19 7.71 -4.62
C GLY A 167 -3.69 7.65 -4.75
N VAL A 168 -4.18 7.98 -5.94
CA VAL A 168 -5.56 7.75 -6.34
C VAL A 168 -5.73 6.41 -7.04
N LYS A 169 -6.98 5.94 -7.05
CA LYS A 169 -7.45 4.85 -7.91
C LYS A 169 -6.92 5.03 -9.34
N GLY A 170 -6.35 3.98 -9.94
CA GLY A 170 -5.81 4.03 -11.30
C GLY A 170 -4.33 4.40 -11.42
N SER A 171 -3.65 4.78 -10.34
CA SER A 171 -2.16 4.82 -10.31
C SER A 171 -1.57 3.42 -10.11
N TRP A 172 -0.32 3.18 -10.49
CA TRP A 172 0.31 1.85 -10.62
C TRP A 172 0.46 0.98 -9.36
N PRO A 173 0.23 1.42 -8.11
CA PRO A 173 -0.05 0.47 -7.02
C PRO A 173 -1.55 0.15 -6.84
N PHE A 174 -2.44 0.92 -7.47
CA PHE A 174 -3.90 0.88 -7.33
C PHE A 174 -4.63 0.69 -8.67
N ARG A 175 -3.95 0.14 -9.69
CA ARG A 175 -4.54 -0.31 -10.96
C ARG A 175 -5.04 -1.74 -10.78
N ASP A 176 -6.12 -1.90 -10.02
CA ASP A 176 -7.12 -3.00 -10.16
C ASP A 176 -8.08 -2.97 -8.96
N ASP A 177 -8.97 -1.98 -8.95
CA ASP A 177 -10.15 -1.98 -8.06
C ASP A 177 -11.31 -2.79 -8.68
N GLY A 178 -11.00 -3.93 -9.30
CA GLY A 178 -11.98 -4.85 -9.90
C GLY A 178 -12.47 -5.93 -8.93
N ALA A 179 -12.02 -5.93 -7.68
CA ALA A 179 -12.58 -6.75 -6.63
C ALA A 179 -13.48 -5.85 -5.75
N ASP A 180 -14.78 -5.88 -6.02
CA ASP A 180 -15.81 -5.37 -5.13
C ASP A 180 -15.51 -5.80 -3.68
N VAL A 181 -15.52 -4.84 -2.77
CA VAL A 181 -15.38 -5.04 -1.31
C VAL A 181 -16.74 -5.38 -0.71
#